data_AF-A0A973FUD2-F1
#
_entry.id   AF-A0A973FUD2-F1
#
_cell.length_a   1.000
_cell.length_b   1.000
_cell.length_c   1.000
_cell.angle_alpha   90.00
_cell.angle_beta   90.00
_cell.angle_gamma   90.00
#
_symmetry.space_group_name_H-M   'P 1'
#
loop_
_entity.id
_entity.type
_entity.pdbx_description
1 polymer ?
#
loop_
_entity_poly.entity_id
_entity_poly.type
_entity_poly.pdbx_seq_one_letter_code
_entity_poly.pdbx_strand_id
1 'polypeptide(L)'
;LEKRGVEARVAYTAGLDGRPAINTFFAHQVDSHNGEGKHTEPLIDLLATTSGYALVGGMAQSKPDEARAAMEALNVPFLQDIPLVFQSVDNWLADDRGLNPMHIAMNVALAELDSATEPLVYGGPSQDSGVAVPVPAMVDRFADRVARRIALRRKTNADKRVALVLFNYPPNLGSIGTAAYLDVFESTYRLLCEMRDAGYKITMPEDADDLRRMLVEGKGEPSSAPLIHGTDAAVGAFLSLDDYRRLFPDYSDIEPFWGPAPGELLNDGRRFQILGRQLGNVFIGVQPSFGYERDPMRMLMCKDAAPHHGFAAFYTWIDRVFCADAVVHMGTHGALEFMPGKQAGLGPKCWPTRLLGGLPNIYYYCVNNPSEGTIARRRGMATLVSYLVPPVQQAGLYKGLRALKDSIDLYRQRPDAGMLEDIQAQAEKLGITLAESWESDPDAYIATLSHELLQIEQRLIPIGLHVLGRPPAIEELVDILTLVATFQRPQPGAPTLPELVAAGLGYRYADLGAGMSRDPLLQDRYRQVEGICKEAMRRFVSVDAAAAQPAAAAYLHEAAKVDPAALDVIWTLLGDLRERLVVDHETTGLLNALAGGYIPPSSGNDVVRNPSVVPTGRNINGLDPFRIPSA
;
A
#
# COMPACT_ATOMS: atom_id res chain seq x y z
N LEU A 1 -24.35 -19.46 -6.57
CA LEU A 1 -23.68 -20.10 -5.40
C LEU A 1 -23.96 -21.60 -5.36
N GLU A 2 -25.21 -22.04 -5.22
CA GLU A 2 -25.57 -23.48 -5.16
C GLU A 2 -25.07 -24.30 -6.37
N LYS A 3 -25.15 -23.75 -7.59
CA LYS A 3 -24.58 -24.35 -8.82
C LYS A 3 -23.07 -24.59 -8.75
N ARG A 4 -22.36 -23.95 -7.81
CA ARG A 4 -20.92 -24.13 -7.53
C ARG A 4 -20.66 -24.95 -6.28
N GLY A 5 -21.68 -25.60 -5.72
CA GLY A 5 -21.55 -26.41 -4.50
C GLY A 5 -21.38 -25.58 -3.22
N VAL A 6 -21.73 -24.30 -3.25
CA VAL A 6 -21.67 -23.42 -2.08
C VAL A 6 -23.05 -23.35 -1.43
N GLU A 7 -23.15 -23.72 -0.15
CA GLU A 7 -24.33 -23.50 0.69
C GLU A 7 -24.55 -22.00 0.89
N ALA A 8 -25.69 -21.48 0.46
CA ALA A 8 -26.04 -20.08 0.64
C ALA A 8 -26.93 -19.90 1.88
N ARG A 9 -26.48 -19.08 2.83
CA ARG A 9 -27.29 -18.64 3.98
C ARG A 9 -27.65 -17.18 3.81
N VAL A 10 -28.94 -16.87 3.78
CA VAL A 10 -29.44 -15.51 3.55
C VAL A 10 -30.09 -15.01 4.82
N ALA A 11 -29.65 -13.86 5.30
CA ALA A 11 -30.30 -13.10 6.36
C ALA A 11 -30.59 -11.69 5.85
N TYR A 12 -31.67 -11.09 6.33
CA TYR A 12 -32.03 -9.71 6.04
C TYR A 12 -32.19 -8.94 7.35
N THR A 13 -31.90 -7.65 7.31
CA THR A 13 -32.14 -6.70 8.40
C THR A 13 -33.02 -5.58 7.87
N ALA A 14 -34.03 -5.18 8.66
CA ALA A 14 -34.86 -4.02 8.32
C ALA A 14 -34.17 -2.69 8.68
N GLY A 15 -33.15 -2.75 9.54
CA GLY A 15 -32.34 -1.60 9.94
C GLY A 15 -31.04 -1.51 9.13
N LEU A 16 -30.27 -0.46 9.42
CA LEU A 16 -28.96 -0.23 8.79
C LEU A 16 -27.82 -0.81 9.64
N ASP A 17 -28.10 -1.80 10.48
CA ASP A 17 -27.12 -2.51 11.31
C ASP A 17 -27.18 -4.01 10.99
N GLY A 18 -26.10 -4.53 10.40
CA GLY A 18 -25.97 -5.94 10.03
C GLY A 18 -25.56 -6.85 11.18
N ARG A 19 -25.05 -6.31 12.31
CA ARG A 19 -24.51 -7.13 13.42
C ARG A 19 -25.54 -8.06 14.07
N PRO A 20 -26.81 -7.66 14.30
CA PRO A 20 -27.80 -8.58 14.83
C PRO A 20 -28.01 -9.81 13.94
N ALA A 21 -27.98 -9.64 12.62
CA ALA A 21 -28.08 -10.75 11.68
C ALA A 21 -26.84 -11.66 11.73
N ILE A 22 -25.64 -11.07 11.78
CA ILE A 22 -24.38 -11.82 11.94
C ILE A 22 -24.41 -12.66 13.23
N ASN A 23 -24.71 -12.02 14.36
CA ASN A 23 -24.67 -12.67 15.67
C ASN A 23 -25.75 -13.74 15.86
N THR A 24 -26.86 -13.65 15.13
CA THR A 24 -27.97 -14.61 15.23
C THR A 24 -27.79 -15.80 14.30
N PHE A 25 -27.32 -15.56 13.06
CA PHE A 25 -27.37 -16.56 11.99
C PHE A 25 -26.00 -17.04 11.50
N PHE A 26 -24.95 -16.24 11.70
CA PHE A 26 -23.65 -16.46 11.05
C PHE A 26 -22.50 -16.69 12.04
N ALA A 27 -22.73 -16.57 13.34
CA ALA A 27 -21.73 -16.82 14.36
C ALA A 27 -22.33 -17.42 15.65
N HIS A 28 -21.50 -18.12 16.40
CA HIS A 28 -21.78 -18.51 17.78
C HIS A 28 -20.85 -17.79 18.77
N GLN A 29 -21.36 -17.53 19.96
CA GLN A 29 -20.56 -17.06 21.08
C GLN A 29 -20.19 -18.27 21.94
N VAL A 30 -18.90 -18.57 22.01
CA VAL A 30 -18.36 -19.73 22.74
C VAL A 30 -17.55 -19.23 23.93
N ASP A 31 -17.75 -19.83 25.10
CA ASP A 31 -16.94 -19.52 26.28
C ASP A 31 -15.51 -20.04 26.09
N SER A 32 -14.52 -19.16 26.24
CA SER A 32 -13.11 -19.56 26.17
C SER A 32 -12.77 -20.53 27.29
N HIS A 33 -12.01 -21.59 26.97
CA HIS A 33 -11.57 -22.59 27.96
C HIS A 33 -10.56 -22.01 28.98
N ASN A 34 -10.05 -20.80 28.73
CA ASN A 34 -8.96 -20.19 29.48
C ASN A 34 -9.45 -19.08 30.44
N GLY A 35 -10.76 -18.80 30.48
CA GLY A 35 -11.32 -17.74 31.33
C GLY A 35 -11.19 -16.32 30.75
N GLU A 36 -10.78 -16.17 29.49
CA GLU A 36 -10.57 -14.90 28.77
C GLU A 36 -11.87 -14.32 28.15
N GLY A 37 -13.04 -14.77 28.60
CA GLY A 37 -14.34 -14.31 28.09
C GLY A 37 -14.90 -15.17 26.94
N LYS A 38 -15.81 -14.59 26.14
CA LYS A 38 -16.47 -15.25 25.01
C LYS A 38 -15.75 -14.92 23.69
N HIS A 39 -15.55 -15.93 22.84
CA HIS A 39 -15.02 -15.76 21.48
C HIS A 39 -16.11 -16.04 20.43
N THR A 40 -16.03 -15.35 19.29
CA THR A 40 -16.95 -15.49 18.17
C THR A 40 -16.47 -16.59 17.23
N GLU A 41 -17.19 -17.71 17.16
CA GLU A 41 -16.91 -18.78 16.19
C GLU A 41 -17.76 -18.58 14.92
N PRO A 42 -17.15 -18.42 13.73
CA PRO A 42 -17.89 -18.22 12.49
C PRO A 42 -18.58 -19.52 12.03
N LEU A 43 -19.87 -19.43 11.68
CA LEU A 43 -20.65 -20.51 11.05
C LEU A 43 -20.60 -20.49 9.52
N ILE A 44 -19.90 -19.52 8.95
CA ILE A 44 -19.78 -19.25 7.52
C ILE A 44 -18.31 -19.13 7.13
N ASP A 45 -18.00 -19.44 5.87
CA ASP A 45 -16.64 -19.29 5.34
C ASP A 45 -16.37 -17.90 4.75
N LEU A 46 -17.43 -17.16 4.39
CA LEU A 46 -17.38 -15.87 3.72
C LEU A 46 -18.68 -15.10 3.96
N LEU A 47 -18.57 -13.78 4.21
CA LEU A 47 -19.71 -12.87 4.28
C LEU A 47 -19.76 -12.00 3.02
N ALA A 48 -20.91 -11.97 2.36
CA ALA A 48 -21.18 -11.05 1.26
C ALA A 48 -22.42 -10.21 1.55
N THR A 49 -22.34 -8.91 1.32
CA THR A 49 -23.49 -8.01 1.38
C THR A 49 -23.91 -7.59 -0.03
N THR A 50 -25.22 -7.58 -0.27
CA THR A 50 -25.85 -7.09 -1.51
C THR A 50 -26.73 -5.87 -1.24
N SER A 51 -26.66 -5.28 -0.04
CA SER A 51 -27.48 -4.12 0.34
C SER A 51 -27.03 -2.84 -0.36
N GLY A 52 -25.77 -2.78 -0.79
CA GLY A 52 -25.14 -1.57 -1.29
C GLY A 52 -24.84 -0.53 -0.19
N TYR A 53 -25.03 -0.85 1.10
CA TYR A 53 -24.73 0.06 2.20
C TYR A 53 -23.55 -0.45 3.03
N ALA A 54 -22.98 0.43 3.85
CA ALA A 54 -22.07 0.05 4.91
C ALA A 54 -22.70 -1.04 5.81
N LEU A 55 -21.86 -1.89 6.40
CA LEU A 55 -22.29 -3.00 7.25
C LEU A 55 -22.99 -2.50 8.52
N VAL A 56 -22.51 -1.38 9.07
CA VAL A 56 -23.07 -0.74 10.27
C VAL A 56 -23.25 0.76 10.02
N GLY A 57 -24.50 1.20 10.12
CA GLY A 57 -24.92 2.57 9.90
C GLY A 57 -25.43 2.84 8.49
N GLY A 58 -26.19 3.93 8.37
CA GLY A 58 -26.69 4.43 7.09
C GLY A 58 -25.70 5.34 6.40
N MET A 59 -26.05 5.79 5.20
CA MET A 59 -25.19 6.68 4.40
C MET A 59 -24.73 7.92 5.18
N ALA A 60 -25.62 8.56 5.95
CA ALA A 60 -25.30 9.78 6.70
C ALA A 60 -24.63 9.51 8.06
N GLN A 61 -24.61 8.27 8.54
CA GLN A 61 -24.15 7.89 9.88
C GLN A 61 -23.45 6.52 9.83
N SER A 62 -22.52 6.35 8.88
CA SER A 62 -21.73 5.11 8.79
C SER A 62 -20.83 4.97 10.02
N LYS A 63 -20.67 3.74 10.53
CA LYS A 63 -19.93 3.42 11.75
C LYS A 63 -18.84 2.38 11.45
N PRO A 64 -17.80 2.76 10.68
CA PRO A 64 -16.78 1.82 10.21
C PRO A 64 -16.00 1.14 11.34
N ASP A 65 -15.80 1.82 12.48
CA ASP A 65 -15.13 1.21 13.64
C ASP A 65 -15.94 0.06 14.25
N GLU A 66 -17.27 0.20 14.31
CA GLU A 66 -18.17 -0.85 14.78
C GLU A 66 -18.26 -2.02 13.79
N ALA A 67 -18.24 -1.72 12.48
CA ALA A 67 -18.19 -2.73 11.42
C ALA A 67 -16.87 -3.50 11.43
N ARG A 68 -15.74 -2.80 11.54
CA ARG A 68 -14.40 -3.38 11.67
C ARG A 68 -14.33 -4.33 12.85
N ALA A 69 -14.76 -3.91 14.04
CA ALA A 69 -14.72 -4.76 15.24
C ALA A 69 -15.55 -6.04 15.07
N ALA A 70 -16.72 -5.95 14.43
CA ALA A 70 -17.56 -7.12 14.16
C ALA A 70 -16.90 -8.08 13.15
N MET A 71 -16.27 -7.55 12.10
CA MET A 71 -15.62 -8.36 11.07
C MET A 71 -14.27 -8.93 11.49
N GLU A 72 -13.51 -8.24 12.34
CA GLU A 72 -12.32 -8.77 13.01
C GLU A 72 -12.68 -9.96 13.90
N ALA A 73 -13.77 -9.85 14.68
CA ALA A 73 -14.24 -10.95 15.51
C ALA A 73 -14.73 -12.16 14.69
N LEU A 74 -15.34 -11.93 13.51
CA LEU A 74 -15.81 -12.99 12.63
C LEU A 74 -14.67 -13.64 11.82
N ASN A 75 -13.67 -12.85 11.44
CA ASN A 75 -12.49 -13.21 10.65
C ASN A 75 -12.78 -14.08 9.41
N VAL A 76 -13.72 -13.64 8.57
CA VAL A 76 -14.04 -14.22 7.26
C VAL A 76 -13.91 -13.15 6.17
N PRO A 77 -13.69 -13.51 4.89
CA PRO A 77 -13.61 -12.52 3.83
C PRO A 77 -14.92 -11.74 3.73
N PHE A 78 -14.81 -10.44 3.49
CA PHE A 78 -15.94 -9.54 3.35
C PHE A 78 -16.05 -8.98 1.93
N LEU A 79 -17.12 -9.36 1.24
CA LEU A 79 -17.41 -8.90 -0.12
C LEU A 79 -18.64 -7.99 -0.12
N GLN A 80 -18.64 -7.00 -1.01
CA GLN A 80 -19.82 -6.19 -1.28
C GLN A 80 -20.12 -6.15 -2.77
N ASP A 81 -21.27 -6.69 -3.13
CA ASP A 81 -21.79 -6.63 -4.49
C ASP A 81 -22.80 -5.46 -4.60
N ILE A 82 -22.77 -4.75 -5.72
CA ILE A 82 -23.45 -3.46 -5.88
C ILE A 82 -24.78 -3.66 -6.61
N PRO A 83 -25.91 -3.34 -5.96
CA PRO A 83 -27.16 -3.13 -6.66
C PRO A 83 -27.13 -1.76 -7.36
N LEU A 84 -27.44 -1.72 -8.65
CA LEU A 84 -27.73 -0.44 -9.30
C LEU A 84 -29.13 0.00 -8.84
N VAL A 85 -29.18 1.14 -8.18
CA VAL A 85 -30.41 1.74 -7.61
C VAL A 85 -30.67 3.09 -8.27
N PHE A 86 -29.61 3.80 -8.67
CA PHE A 86 -29.66 5.13 -9.28
C PHE A 86 -29.28 5.11 -10.76
N GLN A 87 -29.14 3.93 -11.36
CA GLN A 87 -28.73 3.71 -12.73
C GLN A 87 -29.41 2.44 -13.26
N SER A 88 -29.86 2.44 -14.51
CA SER A 88 -30.35 1.21 -15.14
C SER A 88 -29.19 0.31 -15.58
N VAL A 89 -29.46 -0.99 -15.69
CA VAL A 89 -28.47 -1.96 -16.20
C VAL A 89 -28.00 -1.57 -17.61
N ASP A 90 -28.92 -1.12 -18.47
CA ASP A 90 -28.64 -0.72 -19.84
C ASP A 90 -27.70 0.49 -19.90
N ASN A 91 -27.96 1.51 -19.07
CA ASN A 91 -27.10 2.70 -18.97
C ASN A 91 -25.72 2.35 -18.42
N TRP A 92 -25.63 1.46 -17.43
CA TRP A 92 -24.34 1.00 -16.91
C TRP A 92 -23.54 0.21 -17.94
N LEU A 93 -24.18 -0.64 -18.74
CA LEU A 93 -23.51 -1.37 -19.81
C LEU A 93 -22.94 -0.42 -20.87
N ALA A 94 -23.71 0.60 -21.25
CA ALA A 94 -23.33 1.58 -22.27
C ALA A 94 -22.31 2.64 -21.81
N ASP A 95 -22.21 2.95 -20.51
CA ASP A 95 -21.28 3.99 -20.00
C ASP A 95 -19.85 3.47 -19.82
N ASP A 96 -18.89 4.03 -20.55
CA ASP A 96 -17.47 3.67 -20.43
C ASP A 96 -16.86 3.99 -19.06
N ARG A 97 -17.45 4.89 -18.27
CA ARG A 97 -17.02 5.17 -16.89
C ARG A 97 -17.48 4.09 -15.92
N GLY A 98 -18.63 3.47 -16.18
CA GLY A 98 -19.28 2.50 -15.31
C GLY A 98 -20.25 3.12 -14.31
N LEU A 99 -19.96 3.02 -13.02
CA LEU A 99 -20.84 3.54 -11.97
C LEU A 99 -20.93 5.06 -11.97
N ASN A 100 -22.14 5.59 -11.78
CA ASN A 100 -22.34 7.03 -11.58
C ASN A 100 -21.69 7.51 -10.25
N PRO A 101 -21.45 8.83 -10.09
CA PRO A 101 -20.80 9.36 -8.88
C PRO A 101 -21.52 9.03 -7.57
N MET A 102 -22.86 8.93 -7.59
CA MET A 102 -23.66 8.57 -6.41
C MET A 102 -23.34 7.14 -5.95
N HIS A 103 -23.27 6.20 -6.89
CA HIS A 103 -22.89 4.81 -6.63
C HIS A 103 -21.44 4.69 -6.14
N ILE A 104 -20.51 5.48 -6.68
CA ILE A 104 -19.13 5.49 -6.21
C ILE A 104 -19.06 5.94 -4.75
N ALA A 105 -19.71 7.05 -4.40
CA ALA A 105 -19.68 7.57 -3.05
C ALA A 105 -20.34 6.60 -2.05
N MET A 106 -21.51 6.06 -2.39
CA MET A 106 -22.33 5.33 -1.44
C MET A 106 -22.02 3.84 -1.36
N ASN A 107 -21.82 3.18 -2.50
CA ASN A 107 -21.67 1.72 -2.55
C ASN A 107 -20.21 1.27 -2.61
N VAL A 108 -19.28 2.16 -2.98
CA VAL A 108 -17.86 1.82 -3.10
C VAL A 108 -17.07 2.45 -1.95
N ALA A 109 -17.04 3.78 -1.83
CA ALA A 109 -16.18 4.46 -0.87
C ALA A 109 -16.52 4.12 0.60
N LEU A 110 -17.80 4.07 0.98
CA LEU A 110 -18.20 3.70 2.34
C LEU A 110 -17.92 2.22 2.66
N ALA A 111 -18.15 1.34 1.69
CA ALA A 111 -17.86 -0.08 1.84
C ALA A 111 -16.35 -0.35 1.99
N GLU A 112 -15.52 0.47 1.34
CA GLU A 112 -14.06 0.39 1.48
C GLU A 112 -13.61 0.70 2.92
N LEU A 113 -14.35 1.56 3.66
CA LEU A 113 -14.11 1.86 5.07
C LEU A 113 -14.39 0.65 5.97
N ASP A 114 -15.31 -0.23 5.58
CA ASP A 114 -15.59 -1.51 6.26
C ASP A 114 -14.66 -2.64 5.78
N SER A 115 -13.68 -2.33 4.91
CA SER A 115 -12.78 -3.27 4.24
C SER A 115 -13.49 -4.25 3.28
N ALA A 116 -14.68 -3.90 2.79
CA ALA A 116 -15.31 -4.67 1.73
C ALA A 116 -14.43 -4.66 0.47
N THR A 117 -14.38 -5.80 -0.21
CA THR A 117 -13.61 -5.96 -1.45
C THR A 117 -14.52 -6.39 -2.60
N GLU A 118 -14.00 -6.23 -3.82
CA GLU A 118 -14.65 -6.69 -5.05
C GLU A 118 -16.01 -6.04 -5.33
N PRO A 119 -16.04 -4.71 -5.58
CA PRO A 119 -17.27 -3.96 -5.87
C PRO A 119 -17.83 -4.28 -7.26
N LEU A 120 -18.34 -5.50 -7.43
CA LEU A 120 -18.98 -5.97 -8.65
C LEU A 120 -20.42 -5.44 -8.72
N VAL A 121 -21.04 -5.54 -9.89
CA VAL A 121 -22.43 -5.18 -10.12
C VAL A 121 -23.21 -6.45 -10.44
N TYR A 122 -24.22 -6.78 -9.64
CA TYR A 122 -25.00 -8.01 -9.88
C TYR A 122 -26.33 -7.77 -10.60
N GLY A 123 -26.88 -6.56 -10.54
CA GLY A 123 -28.21 -6.27 -11.07
C GLY A 123 -28.70 -4.86 -10.77
N GLY A 124 -29.84 -4.51 -11.35
CA GLY A 124 -30.44 -3.17 -11.25
C GLY A 124 -31.72 -3.04 -12.05
N PRO A 125 -32.40 -1.87 -12.03
CA PRO A 125 -33.60 -1.67 -12.83
C PRO A 125 -33.27 -1.76 -14.33
N SER A 126 -34.11 -2.44 -15.09
CA SER A 126 -34.11 -2.36 -16.55
C SER A 126 -34.68 -1.03 -16.99
N GLN A 127 -34.11 -0.43 -18.05
CA GLN A 127 -34.58 0.86 -18.57
C GLN A 127 -36.04 0.80 -19.06
N ASP A 128 -36.46 -0.31 -19.66
CA ASP A 128 -37.78 -0.44 -20.28
C ASP A 128 -38.91 -0.66 -19.26
N SER A 129 -38.64 -1.44 -18.22
CA SER A 129 -39.67 -1.87 -17.26
C SER A 129 -39.55 -1.22 -15.88
N GLY A 130 -38.38 -0.67 -15.53
CA GLY A 130 -38.06 -0.23 -14.17
C GLY A 130 -37.93 -1.37 -13.15
N VAL A 131 -38.14 -2.63 -13.57
CA VAL A 131 -38.04 -3.81 -12.71
C VAL A 131 -36.58 -4.20 -12.54
N ALA A 132 -36.20 -4.61 -11.33
CA ALA A 132 -34.87 -5.09 -11.04
C ALA A 132 -34.59 -6.40 -11.81
N VAL A 133 -33.56 -6.39 -12.65
CA VAL A 133 -33.07 -7.52 -13.42
C VAL A 133 -31.62 -7.84 -13.04
N PRO A 134 -31.24 -9.13 -12.99
CA PRO A 134 -29.86 -9.51 -12.78
C PRO A 134 -29.03 -9.28 -14.05
N VAL A 135 -27.71 -9.18 -13.88
CA VAL A 135 -26.72 -9.26 -14.95
C VAL A 135 -26.07 -10.65 -14.89
N PRO A 136 -26.53 -11.65 -15.68
CA PRO A 136 -26.16 -13.05 -15.47
C PRO A 136 -24.64 -13.31 -15.46
N ALA A 137 -23.91 -12.70 -16.39
CA ALA A 137 -22.45 -12.85 -16.47
C ALA A 137 -21.73 -12.35 -15.21
N MET A 138 -22.26 -11.32 -14.55
CA MET A 138 -21.69 -10.81 -13.32
C MET A 138 -22.08 -11.65 -12.11
N VAL A 139 -23.32 -12.15 -12.07
CA VAL A 139 -23.76 -13.11 -11.04
C VAL A 139 -22.91 -14.39 -11.08
N ASP A 140 -22.62 -14.91 -12.27
CA ASP A 140 -21.74 -16.06 -12.45
C ASP A 140 -20.31 -15.73 -12.01
N ARG A 141 -19.80 -14.54 -12.37
CA ARG A 141 -18.47 -14.07 -11.94
C ARG A 141 -18.37 -13.98 -10.42
N PHE A 142 -19.35 -13.36 -9.77
CA PHE A 142 -19.42 -13.27 -8.31
C PHE A 142 -19.45 -14.67 -7.67
N ALA A 143 -20.26 -15.58 -8.20
CA ALA A 143 -20.34 -16.94 -7.69
C ALA A 143 -19.00 -17.71 -7.84
N ASP A 144 -18.30 -17.55 -8.95
CA ASP A 144 -16.98 -18.16 -9.17
C ASP A 144 -15.94 -17.61 -8.17
N ARG A 145 -15.96 -16.30 -7.89
CA ARG A 145 -15.05 -15.66 -6.94
C ARG A 145 -15.31 -16.08 -5.50
N VAL A 146 -16.59 -16.16 -5.09
CA VAL A 146 -16.98 -16.69 -3.77
C VAL A 146 -16.51 -18.15 -3.63
N ALA A 147 -16.76 -18.99 -4.63
CA ALA A 147 -16.35 -20.39 -4.59
C ALA A 147 -14.82 -20.54 -4.46
N ARG A 148 -14.03 -19.74 -5.20
CA ARG A 148 -12.56 -19.75 -5.10
C ARG A 148 -12.05 -19.27 -3.74
N ARG A 149 -12.66 -18.24 -3.13
CA ARG A 149 -12.29 -17.78 -1.78
C ARG A 149 -12.60 -18.82 -0.71
N ILE A 150 -13.76 -19.48 -0.79
CA ILE A 150 -14.11 -20.59 0.13
C ILE A 150 -13.14 -21.75 -0.05
N ALA A 151 -12.80 -22.11 -1.29
CA ALA A 151 -11.82 -23.15 -1.57
C ALA A 151 -10.44 -22.80 -0.98
N LEU A 152 -9.98 -21.55 -1.12
CA LEU A 152 -8.74 -21.06 -0.52
C LEU A 152 -8.74 -21.21 1.00
N ARG A 153 -9.83 -20.81 1.68
CA ARG A 153 -9.96 -20.91 3.14
C ARG A 153 -9.92 -22.36 3.64
N ARG A 154 -10.58 -23.28 2.93
CA ARG A 154 -10.69 -24.69 3.33
C ARG A 154 -9.43 -25.52 3.05
N LYS A 155 -8.57 -25.06 2.15
CA LYS A 155 -7.37 -25.80 1.73
C LYS A 155 -6.28 -25.70 2.80
N THR A 156 -5.54 -26.78 3.02
CA THR A 156 -4.37 -26.76 3.91
C THR A 156 -3.24 -25.93 3.27
N ASN A 157 -2.39 -25.30 4.09
CA ASN A 157 -1.28 -24.49 3.58
C ASN A 157 -0.32 -25.29 2.69
N ALA A 158 -0.10 -26.57 2.99
CA ALA A 158 0.76 -27.45 2.20
C ALA A 158 0.23 -27.66 0.76
N ASP A 159 -1.09 -27.67 0.58
CA ASP A 159 -1.73 -27.89 -0.72
C ASP A 159 -1.99 -26.59 -1.50
N LYS A 160 -1.92 -25.43 -0.84
CA LYS A 160 -2.16 -24.12 -1.47
C LYS A 160 -1.10 -23.82 -2.53
N ARG A 161 -1.58 -23.43 -3.72
CA ARG A 161 -0.79 -22.93 -4.83
C ARG A 161 -0.92 -21.41 -4.90
N VAL A 162 0.18 -20.70 -4.77
CA VAL A 162 0.19 -19.24 -4.74
C VAL A 162 1.06 -18.70 -5.86
N ALA A 163 0.55 -17.76 -6.64
CA ALA A 163 1.34 -17.04 -7.63
C ALA A 163 1.76 -15.68 -7.05
N LEU A 164 3.05 -15.46 -6.83
CA LEU A 164 3.64 -14.16 -6.49
C LEU A 164 4.02 -13.46 -7.80
N VAL A 165 3.44 -12.30 -8.08
CA VAL A 165 3.64 -11.56 -9.33
C VAL A 165 4.46 -10.30 -9.05
N LEU A 166 5.64 -10.22 -9.65
CA LEU A 166 6.54 -9.08 -9.61
C LEU A 166 6.35 -8.21 -10.86
N PHE A 167 6.63 -6.93 -10.74
CA PHE A 167 6.55 -5.98 -11.85
C PHE A 167 7.91 -5.72 -12.49
N ASN A 168 7.89 -5.36 -13.76
CA ASN A 168 9.05 -4.97 -14.54
C ASN A 168 8.79 -3.59 -15.17
N TYR A 169 8.86 -2.53 -14.34
CA TYR A 169 8.60 -1.17 -14.80
C TYR A 169 9.65 -0.17 -14.26
N PRO A 170 10.23 0.68 -15.12
CA PRO A 170 10.09 0.70 -16.59
C PRO A 170 10.77 -0.52 -17.26
N PRO A 171 10.18 -1.10 -18.33
CA PRO A 171 10.70 -2.30 -18.97
C PRO A 171 12.06 -2.08 -19.64
N ASN A 172 12.85 -3.14 -19.82
CA ASN A 172 14.19 -3.15 -20.45
C ASN A 172 15.30 -2.35 -19.73
N LEU A 173 15.09 -1.85 -18.51
CA LEU A 173 16.11 -1.12 -17.74
C LEU A 173 16.67 -1.91 -16.54
N GLY A 174 16.47 -3.24 -16.51
CA GLY A 174 16.86 -4.06 -15.36
C GLY A 174 15.97 -3.87 -14.13
N SER A 175 14.78 -3.29 -14.32
CA SER A 175 13.82 -2.88 -13.29
C SER A 175 12.90 -4.00 -12.79
N ILE A 176 13.30 -5.27 -12.92
CA ILE A 176 12.49 -6.37 -12.39
C ILE A 176 12.50 -6.27 -10.87
N GLY A 177 11.30 -6.24 -10.29
CA GLY A 177 11.15 -6.04 -8.85
C GLY A 177 11.32 -4.58 -8.43
N THR A 178 10.94 -3.62 -9.28
CA THR A 178 10.78 -2.22 -8.86
C THR A 178 9.37 -2.00 -8.32
N ALA A 179 9.29 -1.50 -7.09
CA ALA A 179 8.05 -1.04 -6.46
C ALA A 179 8.33 0.20 -5.62
N ALA A 180 7.30 1.01 -5.34
CA ALA A 180 7.47 2.25 -4.57
C ALA A 180 8.11 1.98 -3.21
N TYR A 181 9.38 2.36 -3.10
CA TYR A 181 10.18 2.27 -1.88
C TYR A 181 10.28 0.87 -1.25
N LEU A 182 10.15 -0.20 -2.02
CA LEU A 182 10.20 -1.57 -1.51
C LEU A 182 11.39 -2.33 -2.11
N ASP A 183 12.17 -3.01 -1.28
CA ASP A 183 13.14 -3.99 -1.75
C ASP A 183 12.38 -5.29 -2.06
N VAL A 184 11.98 -5.44 -3.32
CA VAL A 184 11.07 -6.51 -3.73
C VAL A 184 11.69 -7.89 -3.57
N PHE A 185 12.97 -8.08 -3.88
CA PHE A 185 13.60 -9.41 -3.79
C PHE A 185 13.81 -9.82 -2.34
N GLU A 186 14.32 -8.92 -1.50
CA GLU A 186 14.49 -9.20 -0.07
C GLU A 186 13.13 -9.43 0.61
N SER A 187 12.13 -8.60 0.29
CA SER A 187 10.77 -8.74 0.81
C SER A 187 10.11 -10.04 0.35
N THR A 188 10.28 -10.42 -0.91
CA THR A 188 9.75 -11.69 -1.44
C THR A 188 10.43 -12.87 -0.78
N TYR A 189 11.75 -12.83 -0.60
CA TYR A 189 12.49 -13.90 0.08
C TYR A 189 12.03 -14.09 1.53
N ARG A 190 11.88 -12.99 2.29
CA ARG A 190 11.34 -13.04 3.65
C ARG A 190 9.92 -13.60 3.68
N LEU A 191 9.07 -13.17 2.77
CA LEU A 191 7.72 -13.74 2.64
C LEU A 191 7.76 -15.26 2.38
N LEU A 192 8.67 -15.74 1.52
CA LEU A 192 8.82 -17.18 1.28
C LEU A 192 9.25 -17.94 2.55
N CYS A 193 10.13 -17.35 3.38
CA CYS A 193 10.50 -17.92 4.68
C CYS A 193 9.27 -18.03 5.59
N GLU A 194 8.51 -16.95 5.75
CA GLU A 194 7.31 -16.94 6.59
C GLU A 194 6.23 -17.90 6.07
N MET A 195 6.04 -17.99 4.75
CA MET A 195 5.15 -18.98 4.13
C MET A 195 5.64 -20.41 4.37
N ARG A 196 6.94 -20.70 4.25
CA ARG A 196 7.49 -22.03 4.56
C ARG A 196 7.21 -22.39 6.02
N ASP A 197 7.45 -21.45 6.94
CA ASP A 197 7.28 -21.66 8.37
C ASP A 197 5.79 -21.81 8.74
N ALA A 198 4.89 -21.18 7.99
CA ALA A 198 3.44 -21.40 8.03
C ALA A 198 2.98 -22.72 7.35
N GLY A 199 3.90 -23.53 6.83
CA GLY A 199 3.63 -24.88 6.29
C GLY A 199 3.34 -24.95 4.79
N TYR A 200 3.64 -23.91 4.01
CA TYR A 200 3.52 -23.96 2.55
C TYR A 200 4.66 -24.79 1.94
N LYS A 201 4.35 -25.54 0.88
CA LYS A 201 5.36 -26.37 0.18
C LYS A 201 6.19 -25.52 -0.80
N ILE A 202 7.36 -25.10 -0.37
CA ILE A 202 8.25 -24.19 -1.12
C ILE A 202 9.66 -24.78 -1.25
N THR A 203 10.23 -24.71 -2.45
CA THR A 203 11.66 -24.96 -2.66
C THR A 203 12.41 -23.65 -2.44
N MET A 204 13.05 -23.50 -1.28
CA MET A 204 13.69 -22.23 -0.92
C MET A 204 14.95 -21.94 -1.74
N PRO A 205 15.13 -20.70 -2.25
CA PRO A 205 16.42 -20.22 -2.70
C PRO A 205 17.37 -20.04 -1.50
N GLU A 206 18.67 -19.91 -1.75
CA GLU A 206 19.67 -19.75 -0.68
C GLU A 206 19.47 -18.42 0.07
N ASP A 207 19.30 -17.33 -0.68
CA ASP A 207 19.08 -15.97 -0.20
C ASP A 207 18.30 -15.13 -1.23
N ALA A 208 18.08 -13.85 -0.94
CA ALA A 208 17.37 -12.93 -1.83
C ALA A 208 18.12 -12.68 -3.15
N ASP A 209 19.47 -12.67 -3.15
CA ASP A 209 20.25 -12.51 -4.39
C ASP A 209 20.20 -13.78 -5.25
N ASP A 210 20.14 -14.95 -4.63
CA ASP A 210 19.88 -16.21 -5.32
C ASP A 210 18.51 -16.20 -6.00
N LEU A 211 17.47 -15.73 -5.33
CA LEU A 211 16.16 -15.52 -5.94
C LEU A 211 16.23 -14.54 -7.14
N ARG A 212 16.94 -13.42 -6.99
CA ARG A 212 17.16 -12.46 -8.08
C ARG A 212 17.85 -13.11 -9.27
N ARG A 213 18.95 -13.84 -9.05
CA ARG A 213 19.69 -14.54 -10.11
C ARG A 213 18.85 -15.64 -10.77
N MET A 214 18.03 -16.36 -10.02
CA MET A 214 17.10 -17.36 -10.59
C MET A 214 16.11 -16.73 -11.57
N LEU A 215 15.59 -15.54 -11.26
CA LEU A 215 14.58 -14.86 -12.08
C LEU A 215 15.18 -14.04 -13.22
N VAL A 216 16.26 -13.30 -12.99
CA VAL A 216 16.83 -12.36 -13.96
C VAL A 216 17.88 -13.04 -14.85
N GLU A 217 18.73 -13.88 -14.25
CA GLU A 217 19.88 -14.49 -14.95
C GLU A 217 19.57 -15.94 -15.38
N GLY A 218 18.43 -16.50 -14.97
CA GLY A 218 18.09 -17.90 -15.21
C GLY A 218 18.97 -18.89 -14.46
N LYS A 219 19.58 -18.47 -13.33
CA LYS A 219 20.40 -19.35 -12.47
C LYS A 219 19.56 -20.57 -12.03
N GLY A 220 20.15 -21.76 -12.09
CA GLY A 220 19.50 -23.02 -11.72
C GLY A 220 19.61 -24.06 -12.83
N GLU A 221 18.82 -25.14 -12.73
CA GLU A 221 18.83 -26.19 -13.76
C GLU A 221 18.30 -25.61 -15.10
N PRO A 222 19.08 -25.61 -16.21
CA PRO A 222 18.69 -24.96 -17.46
C PRO A 222 17.39 -25.49 -18.09
N SER A 223 17.02 -26.73 -17.76
CA SER A 223 15.77 -27.38 -18.17
C SER A 223 14.52 -26.82 -17.47
N SER A 224 14.68 -26.18 -16.31
CA SER A 224 13.58 -25.82 -15.40
C SER A 224 13.05 -24.40 -15.58
N ALA A 225 13.93 -23.43 -15.87
CA ALA A 225 13.54 -22.10 -16.33
C ALA A 225 14.72 -21.40 -17.04
N PRO A 226 14.92 -21.64 -18.35
CA PRO A 226 16.00 -21.02 -19.09
C PRO A 226 15.74 -19.53 -19.30
N LEU A 227 16.82 -18.72 -19.32
CA LEU A 227 16.75 -17.37 -19.87
C LEU A 227 16.79 -17.46 -21.40
N ILE A 228 15.68 -17.10 -22.06
CA ILE A 228 15.56 -17.14 -23.52
C ILE A 228 15.93 -15.77 -24.08
N HIS A 229 16.69 -15.73 -25.19
CA HIS A 229 17.04 -14.48 -25.84
C HIS A 229 15.79 -13.66 -26.19
N GLY A 230 15.77 -12.38 -25.79
CA GLY A 230 14.65 -11.48 -26.01
C GLY A 230 13.57 -11.48 -24.92
N THR A 231 13.73 -12.30 -23.87
CA THR A 231 12.89 -12.25 -22.66
C THR A 231 13.57 -11.44 -21.55
N ASP A 232 12.76 -10.75 -20.75
CA ASP A 232 13.26 -9.93 -19.65
C ASP A 232 13.66 -10.77 -18.43
N ALA A 233 13.07 -11.97 -18.28
CA ALA A 233 13.24 -12.87 -17.14
C ALA A 233 13.26 -14.33 -17.60
N ALA A 234 13.66 -15.23 -16.70
CA ALA A 234 13.64 -16.67 -16.91
C ALA A 234 12.24 -17.17 -17.31
N VAL A 235 12.18 -18.13 -18.25
CA VAL A 235 10.93 -18.70 -18.74
C VAL A 235 10.59 -19.94 -17.92
N GLY A 236 9.75 -19.77 -16.90
CA GLY A 236 9.39 -20.84 -15.96
C GLY A 236 8.35 -21.82 -16.48
N ALA A 237 7.59 -21.44 -17.51
CA ALA A 237 6.62 -22.33 -18.14
C ALA A 237 6.31 -21.92 -19.58
N PHE A 238 5.59 -22.80 -20.28
CA PHE A 238 5.05 -22.53 -21.61
C PHE A 238 3.55 -22.81 -21.65
N LEU A 239 2.82 -22.04 -22.45
CA LEU A 239 1.41 -22.29 -22.79
C LEU A 239 1.29 -22.51 -24.29
N SER A 240 0.74 -23.65 -24.73
CA SER A 240 0.54 -23.89 -26.15
C SER A 240 -0.50 -22.92 -26.75
N LEU A 241 -0.36 -22.59 -28.03
CA LEU A 241 -1.33 -21.74 -28.72
C LEU A 241 -2.75 -22.34 -28.69
N ASP A 242 -2.85 -23.66 -28.84
CA ASP A 242 -4.14 -24.36 -28.80
C ASP A 242 -4.77 -24.31 -27.40
N ASP A 243 -3.97 -24.49 -26.35
CA ASP A 243 -4.43 -24.33 -24.97
C ASP A 243 -4.83 -22.89 -24.67
N TYR A 244 -4.07 -21.90 -25.15
CA TYR A 244 -4.42 -20.49 -24.99
C TYR A 244 -5.78 -20.18 -25.61
N ARG A 245 -6.01 -20.59 -26.87
CA ARG A 245 -7.28 -20.37 -27.56
C ARG A 245 -8.45 -21.07 -26.87
N ARG A 246 -8.22 -22.28 -26.34
CA ARG A 246 -9.22 -23.08 -25.63
C ARG A 246 -9.55 -22.52 -24.24
N LEU A 247 -8.55 -22.06 -23.51
CA LEU A 247 -8.68 -21.64 -22.10
C LEU A 247 -9.06 -20.16 -21.96
N PHE A 248 -8.75 -19.32 -22.96
CA PHE A 248 -9.05 -17.90 -22.96
C PHE A 248 -9.72 -17.48 -24.28
N PRO A 249 -10.99 -17.86 -24.54
CA PRO A 249 -11.68 -17.59 -25.80
C PRO A 249 -11.79 -16.09 -26.14
N ASP A 250 -11.67 -15.26 -25.10
CA ASP A 250 -11.57 -13.80 -25.14
C ASP A 250 -10.38 -13.26 -25.95
N TYR A 251 -9.44 -14.13 -26.39
CA TYR A 251 -8.32 -13.76 -27.25
C TYR A 251 -8.77 -13.10 -28.56
N SER A 252 -9.96 -13.42 -29.08
CA SER A 252 -10.47 -12.83 -30.33
C SER A 252 -10.60 -11.31 -30.25
N ASP A 253 -10.84 -10.76 -29.07
CA ASP A 253 -10.95 -9.31 -28.86
C ASP A 253 -9.58 -8.63 -28.75
N ILE A 254 -8.51 -9.42 -28.62
CA ILE A 254 -7.11 -8.93 -28.64
C ILE A 254 -6.63 -8.78 -30.08
N GLU A 255 -7.10 -9.64 -31.00
CA GLU A 255 -6.59 -9.72 -32.37
C GLU A 255 -6.68 -8.42 -33.20
N PRO A 256 -7.75 -7.60 -33.09
CA PRO A 256 -7.81 -6.31 -33.77
C PRO A 256 -6.68 -5.36 -33.37
N PHE A 257 -6.12 -5.55 -32.18
CA PHE A 257 -5.05 -4.71 -31.63
C PHE A 257 -3.68 -5.36 -31.76
N TRP A 258 -3.54 -6.68 -31.67
CA TRP A 258 -2.21 -7.31 -31.60
C TRP A 258 -1.94 -8.33 -32.70
N GLY A 259 -2.81 -8.37 -33.72
CA GLY A 259 -2.77 -9.37 -34.77
C GLY A 259 -3.28 -10.73 -34.26
N PRO A 260 -3.35 -11.74 -35.14
CA PRO A 260 -3.82 -13.06 -34.75
C PRO A 260 -2.92 -13.70 -33.68
N ALA A 261 -3.52 -14.43 -32.73
CA ALA A 261 -2.74 -15.16 -31.73
C ALA A 261 -1.76 -16.15 -32.40
N PRO A 262 -0.47 -16.19 -32.00
CA PRO A 262 0.08 -15.68 -30.73
C PRO A 262 0.60 -14.23 -30.71
N GLY A 263 0.46 -13.48 -31.81
CA GLY A 263 1.08 -12.15 -31.95
C GLY A 263 2.62 -12.20 -31.94
N GLU A 264 3.26 -11.09 -31.60
CA GLU A 264 4.73 -10.95 -31.74
C GLU A 264 5.50 -11.03 -30.41
N LEU A 265 4.81 -10.90 -29.27
CA LEU A 265 5.45 -10.79 -27.96
C LEU A 265 5.41 -12.12 -27.19
N LEU A 266 6.52 -12.44 -26.51
CA LEU A 266 6.67 -13.55 -25.57
C LEU A 266 6.19 -14.91 -26.12
N ASN A 267 6.56 -15.24 -27.36
CA ASN A 267 6.19 -16.52 -27.96
C ASN A 267 7.25 -17.02 -28.96
N ASP A 268 7.22 -18.32 -29.27
CA ASP A 268 8.05 -18.99 -30.28
C ASP A 268 7.26 -19.35 -31.57
N GLY A 269 6.11 -18.70 -31.77
CA GLY A 269 5.14 -19.02 -32.84
C GLY A 269 4.24 -20.22 -32.56
N ARG A 270 4.57 -21.09 -31.59
CA ARG A 270 3.75 -22.25 -31.21
C ARG A 270 3.28 -22.21 -29.76
N ARG A 271 4.05 -21.57 -28.89
CA ARG A 271 3.83 -21.50 -27.45
C ARG A 271 4.19 -20.11 -26.94
N PHE A 272 3.46 -19.67 -25.93
CA PHE A 272 3.79 -18.50 -25.13
C PHE A 272 4.83 -18.86 -24.07
N GLN A 273 5.74 -17.93 -23.81
CA GLN A 273 6.76 -17.98 -22.78
C GLN A 273 6.22 -17.30 -21.52
N ILE A 274 6.08 -18.06 -20.43
CA ILE A 274 5.58 -17.55 -19.15
C ILE A 274 6.79 -17.19 -18.28
N LEU A 275 6.97 -15.90 -18.04
CA LEU A 275 8.12 -15.36 -17.31
C LEU A 275 7.98 -15.64 -15.81
N GLY A 276 8.97 -16.30 -15.21
CA GLY A 276 9.00 -16.61 -13.79
C GLY A 276 9.72 -17.91 -13.43
N ARG A 277 9.53 -18.36 -12.20
CA ARG A 277 10.11 -19.59 -11.64
C ARG A 277 9.12 -20.27 -10.71
N GLN A 278 8.94 -21.58 -10.85
CA GLN A 278 8.16 -22.37 -9.90
C GLN A 278 9.05 -22.96 -8.80
N LEU A 279 8.69 -22.70 -7.55
CA LEU A 279 9.35 -23.15 -6.33
C LEU A 279 8.38 -24.00 -5.50
N GLY A 280 8.17 -25.25 -5.91
CA GLY A 280 7.17 -26.13 -5.29
C GLY A 280 5.73 -25.72 -5.67
N ASN A 281 4.91 -25.38 -4.68
CA ASN A 281 3.55 -24.88 -4.89
C ASN A 281 3.48 -23.34 -5.01
N VAL A 282 4.62 -22.64 -4.97
CA VAL A 282 4.67 -21.20 -5.20
C VAL A 282 5.26 -20.93 -6.58
N PHE A 283 4.62 -20.07 -7.36
CA PHE A 283 5.15 -19.57 -8.64
C PHE A 283 5.49 -18.11 -8.49
N ILE A 284 6.72 -17.72 -8.81
CA ILE A 284 7.16 -16.32 -8.81
C ILE A 284 7.23 -15.86 -10.26
N GLY A 285 6.21 -15.14 -10.69
CA GLY A 285 6.05 -14.65 -12.05
C GLY A 285 6.53 -13.21 -12.21
N VAL A 286 7.01 -12.87 -13.41
CA VAL A 286 7.26 -11.48 -13.79
C VAL A 286 6.13 -11.07 -14.74
N GLN A 287 5.33 -10.08 -14.33
CA GLN A 287 4.22 -9.59 -15.14
C GLN A 287 4.76 -9.02 -16.47
N PRO A 288 4.21 -9.46 -17.62
CA PRO A 288 4.53 -8.83 -18.90
C PRO A 288 4.18 -7.34 -18.92
N SER A 289 4.92 -6.54 -19.68
CA SER A 289 4.63 -5.11 -19.90
C SER A 289 3.29 -4.89 -20.61
N PHE A 290 2.80 -3.64 -20.68
CA PHE A 290 1.63 -3.31 -21.51
C PHE A 290 1.88 -3.59 -23.00
N GLY A 291 3.12 -3.42 -23.45
CA GLY A 291 3.53 -3.63 -24.84
C GLY A 291 3.44 -2.36 -25.69
N TYR A 292 2.86 -1.26 -25.19
CA TYR A 292 2.81 0.03 -25.90
C TYR A 292 4.16 0.75 -25.90
N GLU A 293 5.03 0.43 -24.93
CA GLU A 293 6.34 1.07 -24.78
C GLU A 293 7.24 0.84 -26.02
N ARG A 294 6.92 -0.17 -26.84
CA ARG A 294 7.60 -0.50 -28.09
C ARG A 294 6.96 0.13 -29.34
N ASP A 295 5.77 0.72 -29.23
CA ASP A 295 5.06 1.41 -30.33
C ASP A 295 4.66 2.84 -29.92
N PRO A 296 5.52 3.85 -30.23
CA PRO A 296 5.28 5.24 -29.88
C PRO A 296 3.98 5.81 -30.47
N MET A 297 3.55 5.32 -31.64
CA MET A 297 2.32 5.81 -32.28
C MET A 297 1.08 5.29 -31.57
N ARG A 298 1.10 4.05 -31.07
CA ARG A 298 0.03 3.54 -30.19
C ARG A 298 -0.06 4.29 -28.89
N MET A 299 1.07 4.57 -28.23
CA MET A 299 1.07 5.38 -27.01
C MET A 299 0.42 6.76 -27.22
N LEU A 300 0.58 7.36 -28.41
CA LEU A 300 0.01 8.67 -28.72
C LEU A 300 -1.46 8.64 -29.17
N MET A 301 -1.91 7.55 -29.79
CA MET A 301 -3.16 7.56 -30.56
C MET A 301 -4.23 6.54 -30.13
N CYS A 302 -3.89 5.49 -29.37
CA CYS A 302 -4.87 4.46 -28.98
C CYS A 302 -5.66 4.86 -27.72
N LYS A 303 -6.99 4.96 -27.85
CA LYS A 303 -7.93 5.19 -26.74
C LYS A 303 -8.58 3.90 -26.21
N ASP A 304 -8.81 2.94 -27.09
CA ASP A 304 -9.47 1.67 -26.78
C ASP A 304 -8.48 0.54 -27.01
N ALA A 305 -7.70 0.20 -25.99
CA ALA A 305 -6.64 -0.77 -26.16
C ALA A 305 -7.02 -2.16 -25.58
N ALA A 306 -6.23 -3.17 -25.90
CA ALA A 306 -6.33 -4.51 -25.32
C ALA A 306 -4.95 -4.93 -24.77
N PRO A 307 -4.88 -5.84 -23.78
CA PRO A 307 -3.62 -6.48 -23.43
C PRO A 307 -3.08 -7.26 -24.63
N HIS A 308 -1.76 -7.36 -24.78
CA HIS A 308 -1.18 -8.26 -25.79
C HIS A 308 -1.39 -9.73 -25.42
N HIS A 309 -1.31 -10.64 -26.39
CA HIS A 309 -1.57 -12.08 -26.16
C HIS A 309 -0.68 -12.70 -25.07
N GLY A 310 0.60 -12.33 -25.00
CA GLY A 310 1.51 -12.77 -23.93
C GLY A 310 1.05 -12.40 -22.52
N PHE A 311 0.47 -11.20 -22.32
CA PHE A 311 -0.09 -10.77 -21.04
C PHE A 311 -1.32 -11.62 -20.66
N ALA A 312 -2.22 -11.85 -21.62
CA ALA A 312 -3.38 -12.71 -21.41
C ALA A 312 -2.97 -14.17 -21.15
N ALA A 313 -1.97 -14.68 -21.88
CA ALA A 313 -1.43 -16.03 -21.71
C ALA A 313 -0.82 -16.23 -20.32
N PHE A 314 -0.13 -15.22 -19.77
CA PHE A 314 0.41 -15.24 -18.41
C PHE A 314 -0.68 -15.50 -17.35
N TYR A 315 -1.74 -14.68 -17.33
CA TYR A 315 -2.83 -14.87 -16.36
C TYR A 315 -3.66 -16.13 -16.64
N THR A 316 -3.85 -16.49 -17.91
CA THR A 316 -4.52 -17.74 -18.28
C THR A 316 -3.76 -18.96 -17.75
N TRP A 317 -2.43 -18.96 -17.87
CA TRP A 317 -1.60 -20.03 -17.34
C TRP A 317 -1.69 -20.11 -15.81
N ILE A 318 -1.62 -18.96 -15.11
CA ILE A 318 -1.75 -18.90 -13.64
C ILE A 318 -3.09 -19.50 -13.17
N ASP A 319 -4.22 -19.09 -13.75
CA ASP A 319 -5.55 -19.53 -13.32
C ASP A 319 -5.88 -20.97 -13.76
N ARG A 320 -5.51 -21.35 -15.00
CA ARG A 320 -6.04 -22.57 -15.65
C ARG A 320 -5.06 -23.71 -15.80
N VAL A 321 -3.75 -23.46 -15.73
CA VAL A 321 -2.72 -24.50 -15.90
C VAL A 321 -1.97 -24.74 -14.59
N PHE A 322 -1.41 -23.68 -14.01
CA PHE A 322 -0.83 -23.73 -12.66
C PHE A 322 -1.92 -23.96 -11.60
N CYS A 323 -3.14 -23.50 -11.86
CA CYS A 323 -4.29 -23.59 -10.98
C CYS A 323 -4.00 -22.95 -9.61
N ALA A 324 -3.54 -21.69 -9.63
CA ALA A 324 -3.36 -20.92 -8.42
C ALA A 324 -4.67 -20.85 -7.60
N ASP A 325 -4.55 -20.96 -6.29
CA ASP A 325 -5.65 -20.70 -5.35
C ASP A 325 -5.75 -19.20 -5.04
N ALA A 326 -4.63 -18.46 -5.15
CA ALA A 326 -4.56 -17.01 -5.02
C ALA A 326 -3.40 -16.42 -5.84
N VAL A 327 -3.54 -15.17 -6.27
CA VAL A 327 -2.44 -14.35 -6.78
C VAL A 327 -2.11 -13.25 -5.76
N VAL A 328 -0.82 -13.06 -5.51
CA VAL A 328 -0.28 -11.96 -4.71
C VAL A 328 0.56 -11.09 -5.61
N HIS A 329 0.15 -9.85 -5.79
CA HIS A 329 0.95 -8.86 -6.50
C HIS A 329 1.86 -8.10 -5.53
N MET A 330 3.13 -7.98 -5.88
CA MET A 330 4.17 -7.42 -5.01
C MET A 330 4.47 -5.97 -5.38
N GLY A 331 3.98 -5.02 -4.58
CA GLY A 331 4.34 -3.61 -4.70
C GLY A 331 3.30 -2.76 -5.44
N THR A 332 3.72 -1.61 -5.97
CA THR A 332 2.84 -0.66 -6.67
C THR A 332 2.99 -0.74 -8.19
N HIS A 333 2.02 -0.18 -8.92
CA HIS A 333 2.04 -0.02 -10.38
C HIS A 333 1.92 -1.31 -11.21
N GLY A 334 1.11 -2.28 -10.78
CA GLY A 334 0.84 -3.41 -11.65
C GLY A 334 0.03 -3.00 -12.86
N ALA A 335 0.32 -3.61 -14.01
CA ALA A 335 -0.34 -3.25 -15.25
C ALA A 335 -1.82 -3.68 -15.29
N LEU A 336 -2.17 -4.74 -14.54
CA LEU A 336 -3.48 -5.38 -14.61
C LEU A 336 -4.63 -4.43 -14.23
N GLU A 337 -4.51 -3.65 -13.15
CA GLU A 337 -5.58 -2.75 -12.72
C GLU A 337 -5.84 -1.60 -13.70
N PHE A 338 -4.83 -1.20 -14.48
CA PHE A 338 -4.96 -0.14 -15.49
C PHE A 338 -5.32 -0.69 -16.88
N MET A 339 -5.46 -2.00 -17.05
CA MET A 339 -5.91 -2.59 -18.33
C MET A 339 -7.30 -2.07 -18.72
N PRO A 340 -7.61 -1.88 -20.01
CA PRO A 340 -8.80 -1.13 -20.44
C PRO A 340 -10.15 -1.70 -19.94
N GLY A 341 -11.09 -0.79 -19.70
CA GLY A 341 -12.39 -1.10 -19.09
C GLY A 341 -12.92 0.05 -18.21
N LYS A 342 -14.08 -0.16 -17.58
CA LYS A 342 -14.80 0.84 -16.76
C LYS A 342 -14.02 1.27 -15.52
N GLN A 343 -14.10 2.56 -15.14
CA GLN A 343 -13.36 3.13 -14.00
C GLN A 343 -13.74 2.48 -12.65
N ALA A 344 -15.04 2.21 -12.45
CA ALA A 344 -15.57 1.51 -11.28
C ALA A 344 -16.84 0.71 -11.66
N GLY A 345 -17.13 -0.35 -10.89
CA GLY A 345 -18.19 -1.32 -11.20
C GLY A 345 -17.93 -2.00 -12.53
N LEU A 346 -16.88 -2.83 -12.56
CA LEU A 346 -16.42 -3.48 -13.77
C LEU A 346 -17.51 -4.34 -14.41
N GLY A 347 -17.62 -4.23 -15.74
CA GLY A 347 -18.51 -5.05 -16.54
C GLY A 347 -17.85 -6.32 -17.07
N PRO A 348 -18.61 -7.20 -17.74
CA PRO A 348 -18.10 -8.47 -18.27
C PRO A 348 -17.04 -8.29 -19.37
N LYS A 349 -17.05 -7.16 -20.09
CA LYS A 349 -16.08 -6.84 -21.14
C LYS A 349 -14.76 -6.23 -20.61
N CYS A 350 -14.69 -5.89 -19.33
CA CYS A 350 -13.50 -5.24 -18.77
C CYS A 350 -12.35 -6.24 -18.65
N TRP A 351 -11.16 -5.87 -19.14
CA TRP A 351 -10.00 -6.76 -19.15
C TRP A 351 -9.58 -7.29 -17.77
N PRO A 352 -9.55 -6.48 -16.68
CA PRO A 352 -9.19 -7.01 -15.36
C PRO A 352 -10.11 -8.17 -14.92
N THR A 353 -11.41 -8.07 -15.19
CA THR A 353 -12.41 -9.11 -14.88
C THR A 353 -12.20 -10.37 -15.72
N ARG A 354 -11.83 -10.24 -16.99
CA ARG A 354 -11.58 -11.36 -17.91
C ARG A 354 -10.29 -12.09 -17.56
N LEU A 355 -9.23 -11.33 -17.27
CA LEU A 355 -7.89 -11.84 -16.98
C LEU A 355 -7.81 -12.55 -15.61
N LEU A 356 -8.35 -11.95 -14.55
CA LEU A 356 -8.35 -12.59 -13.22
C LEU A 356 -9.45 -13.64 -13.06
N GLY A 357 -10.59 -13.44 -13.72
CA GLY A 357 -11.74 -14.31 -13.58
C GLY A 357 -12.15 -14.53 -12.12
N GLY A 358 -12.13 -15.79 -11.69
CA GLY A 358 -12.46 -16.20 -10.32
C GLY A 358 -11.34 -16.04 -9.30
N LEU A 359 -10.11 -15.72 -9.72
CA LEU A 359 -8.92 -15.80 -8.87
C LEU A 359 -8.95 -14.71 -7.77
N PRO A 360 -8.78 -15.08 -6.49
CA PRO A 360 -8.56 -14.13 -5.40
C PRO A 360 -7.27 -13.34 -5.65
N ASN A 361 -7.37 -12.02 -5.64
CA ASN A 361 -6.25 -11.11 -5.85
C ASN A 361 -5.90 -10.41 -4.55
N ILE A 362 -4.68 -10.63 -4.06
CA ILE A 362 -4.12 -9.99 -2.88
C ILE A 362 -2.97 -9.10 -3.36
N TYR A 363 -2.76 -7.95 -2.71
CA TYR A 363 -1.78 -6.97 -3.16
C TYR A 363 -1.04 -6.38 -1.97
N TYR A 364 0.28 -6.36 -2.01
CA TYR A 364 1.05 -5.48 -1.13
C TYR A 364 1.07 -4.07 -1.70
N TYR A 365 0.62 -3.08 -0.94
CA TYR A 365 0.55 -1.69 -1.41
C TYR A 365 1.20 -0.73 -0.42
N CYS A 366 1.90 0.30 -0.91
CA CYS A 366 2.52 1.30 -0.05
C CYS A 366 1.44 2.14 0.65
N VAL A 367 1.58 2.31 1.96
CA VAL A 367 0.60 3.04 2.78
C VAL A 367 0.39 4.49 2.35
N ASN A 368 1.42 5.13 1.78
CA ASN A 368 1.37 6.52 1.33
C ASN A 368 0.68 6.73 -0.04
N ASN A 369 0.27 5.65 -0.72
CA ASN A 369 -0.34 5.72 -2.06
C ASN A 369 -1.78 5.15 -2.06
N PRO A 370 -2.71 5.73 -1.26
CA PRO A 370 -4.10 5.27 -1.22
C PRO A 370 -4.84 5.47 -2.54
N SER A 371 -4.46 6.48 -3.34
CA SER A 371 -5.13 6.79 -4.62
C SER A 371 -5.00 5.66 -5.63
N GLU A 372 -3.79 5.16 -5.85
CA GLU A 372 -3.60 4.04 -6.78
C GLU A 372 -4.03 2.70 -6.15
N GLY A 373 -3.83 2.51 -4.83
CA GLY A 373 -4.34 1.34 -4.14
C GLY A 373 -5.86 1.18 -4.31
N THR A 374 -6.59 2.29 -4.26
CA THR A 374 -8.03 2.31 -4.54
C THR A 374 -8.36 1.84 -5.96
N ILE A 375 -7.52 2.14 -6.95
CA ILE A 375 -7.67 1.63 -8.33
C ILE A 375 -7.47 0.10 -8.35
N ALA A 376 -6.45 -0.41 -7.66
CA ALA A 376 -6.24 -1.86 -7.52
C ALA A 376 -7.42 -2.55 -6.82
N ARG A 377 -8.05 -1.93 -5.81
CA ARG A 377 -9.28 -2.47 -5.17
C ARG A 377 -10.45 -2.51 -6.14
N ARG A 378 -10.72 -1.40 -6.83
CA ARG A 378 -11.92 -1.22 -7.66
C ARG A 378 -11.83 -1.92 -9.01
N ARG A 379 -10.65 -1.95 -9.63
CA ARG A 379 -10.42 -2.56 -10.95
C ARG A 379 -9.68 -3.89 -10.89
N GLY A 380 -8.72 -4.04 -9.97
CA GLY A 380 -8.03 -5.31 -9.74
C GLY A 380 -8.80 -6.28 -8.84
N MET A 381 -9.94 -5.88 -8.27
CA MET A 381 -10.69 -6.67 -7.29
C MET A 381 -9.80 -7.13 -6.12
N ALA A 382 -8.84 -6.29 -5.75
CA ALA A 382 -7.77 -6.65 -4.83
C ALA A 382 -8.17 -6.50 -3.36
N THR A 383 -7.70 -7.43 -2.53
CA THR A 383 -7.56 -7.23 -1.08
C THR A 383 -6.16 -6.69 -0.81
N LEU A 384 -6.05 -5.45 -0.32
CA LEU A 384 -4.75 -4.84 -0.08
C LEU A 384 -4.21 -5.20 1.30
N VAL A 385 -2.90 -5.29 1.39
CA VAL A 385 -2.11 -5.41 2.60
C VAL A 385 -1.07 -4.29 2.55
N SER A 386 -1.17 -3.33 3.45
CA SER A 386 -0.27 -2.17 3.46
C SER A 386 1.14 -2.54 3.89
N TYR A 387 2.12 -1.86 3.35
CA TYR A 387 3.48 -1.83 3.89
C TYR A 387 3.95 -0.38 4.12
N LEU A 388 4.91 -0.22 5.02
CA LEU A 388 5.41 1.08 5.42
C LEU A 388 6.35 1.68 4.36
N VAL A 389 6.42 3.01 4.31
CA VAL A 389 7.51 3.69 3.60
C VAL A 389 8.83 3.47 4.36
N PRO A 390 9.99 3.51 3.68
CA PRO A 390 11.27 3.55 4.35
C PRO A 390 11.30 4.74 5.31
N PRO A 391 12.05 4.62 6.40
CA PRO A 391 12.22 5.70 7.34
C PRO A 391 12.70 6.97 6.65
N VAL A 392 12.01 8.07 6.95
CA VAL A 392 12.41 9.39 6.50
C VAL A 392 13.45 9.94 7.47
N GLN A 393 14.56 10.42 6.92
CA GLN A 393 15.60 11.09 7.69
C GLN A 393 15.84 12.49 7.10
N GLN A 394 16.50 13.33 7.88
CA GLN A 394 17.01 14.60 7.38
C GLN A 394 18.09 14.35 6.33
N ALA A 395 17.99 15.04 5.18
CA ALA A 395 18.94 14.88 4.08
C ALA A 395 20.39 15.20 4.50
N GLY A 396 20.56 16.08 5.49
CA GLY A 396 21.87 16.49 5.98
C GLY A 396 22.66 17.29 4.95
N LEU A 397 23.92 17.58 5.27
CA LEU A 397 24.85 18.29 4.38
C LEU A 397 26.04 17.41 4.02
N TYR A 398 26.38 17.38 2.72
CA TYR A 398 27.48 16.58 2.16
C TYR A 398 28.34 17.40 1.20
N LYS A 399 29.62 17.01 1.08
CA LYS A 399 30.59 17.61 0.15
C LYS A 399 30.61 19.15 0.26
N GLY A 400 30.36 19.85 -0.84
CA GLY A 400 30.42 21.32 -0.89
C GLY A 400 29.40 22.00 0.01
N LEU A 401 28.23 21.40 0.25
CA LEU A 401 27.23 21.95 1.18
C LEU A 401 27.75 21.98 2.62
N ARG A 402 28.50 20.96 3.03
CA ARG A 402 29.15 20.92 4.34
C ARG A 402 30.29 21.93 4.43
N ALA A 403 31.12 22.02 3.40
CA ALA A 403 32.20 23.01 3.35
C ALA A 403 31.68 24.46 3.38
N LEU A 404 30.53 24.72 2.74
CA LEU A 404 29.87 26.03 2.79
C LEU A 404 29.38 26.34 4.20
N LYS A 405 28.77 25.37 4.89
CA LYS A 405 28.38 25.51 6.30
C LYS A 405 29.58 25.82 7.19
N ASP A 406 30.68 25.08 7.02
CA ASP A 406 31.91 25.31 7.80
C ASP A 406 32.48 26.72 7.56
N SER A 407 32.41 27.23 6.32
CA SER A 407 32.83 28.59 5.96
C SER A 407 31.94 29.66 6.61
N ILE A 408 30.63 29.44 6.64
CA ILE A 408 29.67 30.32 7.32
C ILE A 408 29.91 30.32 8.83
N ASP A 409 30.11 29.15 9.44
CA ASP A 409 30.36 29.02 10.87
C ASP A 409 31.71 29.68 11.25
N LEU A 410 32.72 29.60 10.37
CA LEU A 410 33.99 30.30 10.53
C LEU A 410 33.82 31.83 10.44
N TYR A 411 33.07 32.33 9.45
CA TYR A 411 32.78 33.76 9.33
C TYR A 411 32.06 34.30 10.58
N ARG A 412 31.09 33.55 11.12
CA ARG A 412 30.39 33.93 12.36
C ARG A 412 31.33 34.05 13.56
N GLN A 413 32.33 33.17 13.65
CA GLN A 413 33.33 33.21 14.73
C GLN A 413 34.36 34.33 14.53
N ARG A 414 34.72 34.62 13.27
CA ARG A 414 35.71 35.62 12.92
C ARG A 414 35.28 36.35 11.62
N PRO A 415 34.50 37.44 11.74
CA PRO A 415 34.04 38.19 10.58
C PRO A 415 35.22 38.79 9.82
N ASP A 416 35.32 38.47 8.52
CA ASP A 416 36.33 38.99 7.61
C ASP A 416 35.70 39.18 6.22
N ALA A 417 35.90 40.35 5.62
CA ALA A 417 35.28 40.71 4.35
C ALA A 417 35.78 39.82 3.20
N GLY A 418 37.04 39.36 3.24
CA GLY A 418 37.59 38.44 2.25
C GLY A 418 36.90 37.07 2.24
N MET A 419 36.33 36.63 3.37
CA MET A 419 35.59 35.37 3.44
C MET A 419 34.21 35.45 2.76
N LEU A 420 33.61 36.64 2.65
CA LEU A 420 32.28 36.80 2.04
C LEU A 420 32.30 36.53 0.54
N GLU A 421 33.35 36.98 -0.16
CA GLU A 421 33.56 36.67 -1.59
C GLU A 421 33.71 35.16 -1.80
N ASP A 422 34.51 34.49 -0.96
CA ASP A 422 34.70 33.04 -1.02
C ASP A 422 33.39 32.28 -0.72
N ILE A 423 32.63 32.71 0.30
CA ILE A 423 31.33 32.12 0.66
C ILE A 423 30.32 32.28 -0.49
N GLN A 424 30.25 33.46 -1.12
CA GLN A 424 29.39 33.69 -2.27
C GLN A 424 29.78 32.78 -3.44
N ALA A 425 31.08 32.71 -3.78
CA ALA A 425 31.56 31.86 -4.87
C ALA A 425 31.26 30.37 -4.62
N GLN A 426 31.37 29.92 -3.36
CA GLN A 426 30.98 28.57 -2.97
C GLN A 426 29.47 28.33 -3.13
N ALA A 427 28.63 29.28 -2.72
CA ALA A 427 27.16 29.19 -2.87
C ALA A 427 26.75 29.13 -4.35
N GLU A 428 27.30 30.00 -5.19
CA GLU A 428 27.01 30.04 -6.64
C GLU A 428 27.43 28.74 -7.33
N LYS A 429 28.58 28.17 -6.96
CA LYS A 429 29.04 26.87 -7.47
C LYS A 429 28.09 25.72 -7.12
N LEU A 430 27.36 25.84 -6.01
CA LEU A 430 26.34 24.89 -5.58
C LEU A 430 24.96 25.18 -6.18
N GLY A 431 24.83 26.24 -6.99
CA GLY A 431 23.57 26.67 -7.58
C GLY A 431 22.63 27.38 -6.60
N ILE A 432 23.14 27.84 -5.45
CA ILE A 432 22.39 28.63 -4.47
C ILE A 432 22.59 30.10 -4.82
N THR A 433 21.56 30.75 -5.35
CA THR A 433 21.61 32.17 -5.72
C THR A 433 20.59 32.94 -4.88
N LEU A 434 21.08 33.94 -4.15
CA LEU A 434 20.25 34.81 -3.32
C LEU A 434 19.96 36.13 -4.04
N ALA A 435 18.80 36.72 -3.77
CA ALA A 435 18.45 38.04 -4.30
C ALA A 435 19.20 39.19 -3.61
N GLU A 436 19.64 38.96 -2.37
CA GLU A 436 20.36 39.90 -1.52
C GLU A 436 21.87 39.79 -1.81
N SER A 437 22.57 40.93 -1.85
CA SER A 437 24.03 40.98 -1.97
C SER A 437 24.68 41.21 -0.60
N TRP A 438 25.75 40.47 -0.29
CA TRP A 438 26.51 40.69 0.95
C TRP A 438 27.11 42.09 1.03
N GLU A 439 27.34 42.78 -0.11
CA GLU A 439 27.84 44.17 -0.11
C GLU A 439 26.85 45.15 0.52
N SER A 440 25.55 44.82 0.48
CA SER A 440 24.48 45.67 1.02
C SER A 440 24.24 45.42 2.50
N ASP A 441 24.19 44.16 2.91
CA ASP A 441 24.03 43.73 4.30
C ASP A 441 24.68 42.34 4.48
N PRO A 442 25.92 42.28 4.98
CA PRO A 442 26.64 41.02 5.17
C PRO A 442 25.94 40.05 6.12
N ASP A 443 25.35 40.56 7.20
CA ASP A 443 24.74 39.74 8.24
C ASP A 443 23.41 39.16 7.75
N ALA A 444 22.60 39.96 7.04
CA ALA A 444 21.39 39.46 6.41
C ALA A 444 21.70 38.43 5.32
N TYR A 445 22.70 38.68 4.46
CA TYR A 445 23.11 37.72 3.43
C TYR A 445 23.51 36.37 4.04
N ILE A 446 24.35 36.38 5.08
CA ILE A 446 24.77 35.17 5.77
C ILE A 446 23.59 34.48 6.47
N ALA A 447 22.67 35.22 7.07
CA ALA A 447 21.47 34.65 7.68
C ALA A 447 20.58 33.95 6.63
N THR A 448 20.33 34.60 5.49
CA THR A 448 19.55 34.04 4.37
C THR A 448 20.24 32.79 3.80
N LEU A 449 21.56 32.84 3.55
CA LEU A 449 22.31 31.69 3.04
C LEU A 449 22.31 30.52 4.02
N SER A 450 22.45 30.82 5.32
CA SER A 450 22.36 29.82 6.38
C SER A 450 20.97 29.19 6.45
N HIS A 451 19.92 29.98 6.17
CA HIS A 451 18.55 29.50 6.13
C HIS A 451 18.30 28.56 4.94
N GLU A 452 18.79 28.88 3.75
CA GLU A 452 18.73 27.98 2.58
C GLU A 452 19.44 26.65 2.85
N LEU A 453 20.63 26.70 3.46
CA LEU A 453 21.33 25.48 3.87
C LEU A 453 20.55 24.69 4.93
N LEU A 454 19.92 25.39 5.89
CA LEU A 454 19.08 24.74 6.89
C LEU A 454 17.88 24.04 6.26
N GLN A 455 17.25 24.64 5.24
CA GLN A 455 16.14 24.01 4.51
C GLN A 455 16.59 22.74 3.77
N ILE A 456 17.77 22.76 3.14
CA ILE A 456 18.34 21.57 2.49
C ILE A 456 18.66 20.50 3.54
N GLU A 457 19.35 20.87 4.62
CA GLU A 457 19.75 19.99 5.71
C GLU A 457 18.55 19.29 6.34
N GLN A 458 17.48 20.05 6.62
CA GLN A 458 16.29 19.59 7.33
C GLN A 458 15.25 18.93 6.41
N ARG A 459 15.47 18.90 5.09
CA ARG A 459 14.53 18.28 4.17
C ARG A 459 14.43 16.78 4.48
N LEU A 460 13.20 16.33 4.70
CA LEU A 460 12.93 14.92 4.96
C LEU A 460 12.94 14.13 3.65
N ILE A 461 13.79 13.12 3.59
CA ILE A 461 13.89 12.21 2.46
C ILE A 461 13.83 10.76 2.96
N PRO A 462 13.17 9.85 2.23
CA PRO A 462 13.28 8.43 2.51
C PRO A 462 14.70 7.95 2.22
N ILE A 463 15.29 7.21 3.15
CA ILE A 463 16.62 6.61 2.96
C ILE A 463 16.47 5.10 2.84
N GLY A 464 16.95 4.55 1.72
CA GLY A 464 16.91 3.12 1.44
C GLY A 464 15.54 2.64 0.94
N LEU A 465 15.29 1.35 1.14
CA LEU A 465 14.09 0.64 0.72
C LEU A 465 13.51 -0.11 1.92
N HIS A 466 12.19 -0.20 1.97
CA HIS A 466 11.47 -0.97 2.97
C HIS A 466 11.61 -2.45 2.68
N VAL A 467 11.65 -3.25 3.73
CA VAL A 467 11.66 -4.71 3.64
C VAL A 467 10.49 -5.24 4.45
N LEU A 468 9.63 -6.04 3.81
CA LEU A 468 8.44 -6.59 4.46
C LEU A 468 8.78 -7.35 5.74
N GLY A 469 8.00 -7.06 6.77
CA GLY A 469 8.13 -7.70 8.08
C GLY A 469 9.46 -7.46 8.77
N ARG A 470 10.21 -6.42 8.38
CA ARG A 470 11.40 -5.96 9.08
C ARG A 470 11.04 -4.70 9.88
N PRO A 471 11.14 -4.72 11.22
CA PRO A 471 10.90 -3.51 12.00
C PRO A 471 11.98 -2.46 11.70
N PRO A 472 11.68 -1.16 11.87
CA PRO A 472 12.66 -0.11 11.72
C PRO A 472 13.85 -0.30 12.68
N ALA A 473 15.05 0.04 12.22
CA ALA A 473 16.22 0.10 13.09
C ALA A 473 16.04 1.17 14.18
N ILE A 474 16.84 1.11 15.25
CA ILE A 474 16.70 2.03 16.39
C ILE A 474 16.76 3.50 15.95
N GLU A 475 17.76 3.91 15.17
CA GLU A 475 17.89 5.32 14.74
C GLU A 475 16.78 5.75 13.78
N GLU A 476 16.28 4.83 12.94
CA GLU A 476 15.14 5.07 12.07
C GLU A 476 13.86 5.30 12.87
N LEU A 477 13.64 4.50 13.91
CA LEU A 477 12.52 4.65 14.83
C LEU A 477 12.63 5.96 15.64
N VAL A 478 13.83 6.36 16.04
CA VAL A 478 14.09 7.67 16.67
C VAL A 478 13.66 8.81 15.74
N ASP A 479 14.03 8.77 14.47
CA ASP A 479 13.65 9.81 13.50
C ASP A 479 12.15 9.85 13.27
N ILE A 480 11.49 8.70 13.05
CA ILE A 480 10.02 8.63 12.87
C ILE A 480 9.29 9.21 14.09
N LEU A 481 9.65 8.77 15.31
CA LEU A 481 8.99 9.25 16.53
C LEU A 481 9.29 10.72 16.82
N THR A 482 10.49 11.21 16.49
CA THR A 482 10.83 12.64 16.60
C THR A 482 9.94 13.48 15.69
N LEU A 483 9.72 13.05 14.45
CA LEU A 483 8.85 13.74 13.50
C LEU A 483 7.39 13.73 13.96
N VAL A 484 6.89 12.59 14.44
CA VAL A 484 5.54 12.50 15.00
C VAL A 484 5.40 13.43 16.20
N ALA A 485 6.36 13.42 17.15
CA ALA A 485 6.34 14.29 18.32
C ALA A 485 6.43 15.80 17.96
N THR A 486 7.00 16.11 16.80
CA THR A 486 7.16 17.48 16.28
C THR A 486 5.86 18.00 15.67
N PHE A 487 5.17 17.19 14.87
CA PHE A 487 4.03 17.64 14.06
C PHE A 487 2.67 17.22 14.61
N GLN A 488 2.57 16.11 15.34
CA GLN A 488 1.31 15.60 15.86
C GLN A 488 1.01 16.18 17.24
N ARG A 489 -0.25 16.61 17.40
CA ARG A 489 -0.80 17.00 18.70
C ARG A 489 -1.53 15.80 19.29
N PRO A 490 -1.22 15.35 20.52
CA PRO A 490 -1.88 14.20 21.12
C PRO A 490 -3.40 14.35 21.25
N GLN A 491 -3.85 15.59 21.42
CA GLN A 491 -5.26 15.98 21.47
C GLN A 491 -5.43 17.41 20.93
N PRO A 492 -6.62 17.81 20.46
CA PRO A 492 -6.87 19.17 20.01
C PRO A 492 -6.47 20.20 21.08
N GLY A 493 -5.60 21.14 20.70
CA GLY A 493 -5.11 22.19 21.59
C GLY A 493 -3.95 21.82 22.52
N ALA A 494 -3.52 20.55 22.58
CA ALA A 494 -2.32 20.18 23.33
C ALA A 494 -1.03 20.62 22.62
N PRO A 495 0.02 21.02 23.37
CA PRO A 495 1.31 21.39 22.78
C PRO A 495 2.04 20.17 22.19
N THR A 496 2.85 20.41 21.16
CA THR A 496 3.79 19.42 20.63
C THR A 496 5.05 19.33 21.51
N LEU A 497 5.88 18.30 21.32
CA LEU A 497 7.10 18.15 22.11
C LEU A 497 8.05 19.36 21.95
N PRO A 498 8.32 19.87 20.73
CA PRO A 498 9.12 21.09 20.56
C PRO A 498 8.52 22.32 21.24
N GLU A 499 7.19 22.46 21.28
CA GLU A 499 6.52 23.56 21.97
C GLU A 499 6.75 23.50 23.49
N LEU A 500 6.69 22.30 24.08
CA LEU A 500 7.01 22.09 25.51
C LEU A 500 8.48 22.37 25.81
N VAL A 501 9.40 21.87 24.98
CA VAL A 501 10.84 22.10 25.14
C VAL A 501 11.18 23.58 24.99
N ALA A 502 10.63 24.25 23.97
CA ALA A 502 10.82 25.69 23.78
C ALA A 502 10.27 26.49 24.97
N ALA A 503 9.06 26.18 25.45
CA ALA A 503 8.46 26.85 26.59
C ALA A 503 9.30 26.69 27.87
N GLY A 504 9.85 25.49 28.11
CA GLY A 504 10.72 25.22 29.25
C GLY A 504 12.07 25.95 29.18
N LEU A 505 12.56 26.24 27.97
CA LEU A 505 13.73 27.11 27.72
C LEU A 505 13.40 28.61 27.75
N GLY A 506 12.12 28.98 27.94
CA GLY A 506 11.66 30.38 27.98
C GLY A 506 11.38 30.99 26.60
N TYR A 507 11.14 30.17 25.57
CA TYR A 507 10.86 30.60 24.21
C TYR A 507 9.43 30.25 23.78
N ARG A 508 8.89 30.99 22.82
CA ARG A 508 7.70 30.55 22.06
C ARG A 508 8.17 29.90 20.77
N TYR A 509 7.83 28.62 20.56
CA TYR A 509 8.30 27.87 19.39
C TYR A 509 7.92 28.54 18.05
N ALA A 510 6.73 29.14 17.97
CA ALA A 510 6.27 29.86 16.78
C ALA A 510 7.17 31.06 16.42
N ASP A 511 7.74 31.75 17.41
CA ASP A 511 8.62 32.91 17.18
C ASP A 511 9.98 32.46 16.64
N LEU A 512 10.45 31.28 17.06
CA LEU A 512 11.68 30.69 16.52
C LEU A 512 11.53 30.52 15.02
N GLY A 513 10.44 29.89 14.56
CA GLY A 513 10.18 29.63 13.14
C GLY A 513 10.02 30.90 12.29
N ALA A 514 9.31 31.90 12.79
CA ALA A 514 9.01 33.12 12.02
C ALA A 514 10.25 34.00 11.72
N GLY A 515 11.30 33.92 12.54
CA GLY A 515 12.50 34.75 12.41
C GLY A 515 13.75 34.03 11.88
N MET A 516 13.71 32.73 11.62
CA MET A 516 14.89 31.95 11.21
C MET A 516 15.53 32.41 9.91
N SER A 517 14.79 33.07 9.02
CA SER A 517 15.33 33.52 7.73
C SER A 517 16.34 34.65 7.87
N ARG A 518 16.34 35.38 9.00
CA ARG A 518 17.16 36.59 9.18
C ARG A 518 17.91 36.66 10.51
N ASP A 519 17.59 35.79 11.48
CA ASP A 519 18.19 35.83 12.82
C ASP A 519 18.98 34.54 13.13
N PRO A 520 20.33 34.59 13.15
CA PRO A 520 21.18 33.46 13.53
C PRO A 520 20.93 32.93 14.94
N LEU A 521 20.54 33.78 15.90
CA LEU A 521 20.28 33.37 17.27
C LEU A 521 18.99 32.53 17.35
N LEU A 522 17.97 32.85 16.54
CA LEU A 522 16.77 32.03 16.43
C LEU A 522 17.06 30.68 15.75
N GLN A 523 17.97 30.64 14.76
CA GLN A 523 18.43 29.39 14.16
C GLN A 523 19.10 28.47 15.20
N ASP A 524 19.99 29.01 16.05
CA ASP A 524 20.69 28.22 17.06
C ASP A 524 19.73 27.72 18.17
N ARG A 525 18.78 28.56 18.58
CA ARG A 525 17.71 28.15 19.51
C ARG A 525 16.82 27.07 18.93
N TYR A 526 16.47 27.16 17.64
CA TYR A 526 15.71 26.12 16.95
C TYR A 526 16.46 24.79 16.97
N ARG A 527 17.75 24.79 16.59
CA ARG A 527 18.61 23.59 16.62
C ARG A 527 18.74 23.01 18.03
N GLN A 528 18.81 23.86 19.06
CA GLN A 528 18.86 23.41 20.45
C GLN A 528 17.59 22.65 20.84
N VAL A 529 16.40 23.20 20.52
CA VAL A 529 15.11 22.55 20.79
C VAL A 529 15.03 21.20 20.09
N GLU A 530 15.40 21.16 18.81
CA GLU A 530 15.40 19.94 18.00
C GLU A 530 16.37 18.88 18.53
N GLY A 531 17.59 19.28 18.88
CA GLY A 531 18.59 18.38 19.47
C GLY A 531 18.12 17.75 20.77
N ILE A 532 17.49 18.54 21.65
CA ILE A 532 16.89 18.04 22.90
C ILE A 532 15.75 17.05 22.59
N CYS A 533 14.87 17.36 21.63
CA CYS A 533 13.78 16.46 21.25
C CYS A 533 14.30 15.11 20.73
N LYS A 534 15.26 15.15 19.80
CA LYS A 534 15.85 13.94 19.20
C LYS A 534 16.59 13.08 20.23
N GLU A 535 17.31 13.71 21.15
CA GLU A 535 18.06 13.02 22.20
C GLU A 535 17.12 12.44 23.29
N ALA A 536 15.97 13.07 23.54
CA ALA A 536 14.89 12.48 24.33
C ALA A 536 14.29 11.24 23.64
N MET A 537 14.03 11.31 22.32
CA MET A 537 13.54 10.16 21.55
C MET A 537 14.56 9.02 21.53
N ARG A 538 15.86 9.30 21.41
CA ARG A 538 16.90 8.28 21.52
C ARG A 538 16.85 7.54 22.85
N ARG A 539 16.71 8.26 23.97
CA ARG A 539 16.52 7.62 25.29
C ARG A 539 15.22 6.83 25.39
N PHE A 540 14.15 7.32 24.77
CA PHE A 540 12.86 6.62 24.73
C PHE A 540 12.94 5.29 23.98
N VAL A 541 13.66 5.23 22.86
CA VAL A 541 13.75 4.02 22.02
C VAL A 541 14.80 3.02 22.52
N SER A 542 15.93 3.52 23.06
CA SER A 542 17.13 2.69 23.31
C SER A 542 17.09 1.86 24.59
N VAL A 543 16.05 1.99 25.42
CA VAL A 543 15.89 1.24 26.67
C VAL A 543 14.62 0.39 26.63
N ASP A 544 14.54 -0.55 27.57
CA ASP A 544 13.36 -1.40 27.76
C ASP A 544 12.08 -0.55 27.91
N ALA A 545 10.96 -1.05 27.38
CA ALA A 545 9.70 -0.30 27.32
C ALA A 545 9.26 0.26 28.69
N ALA A 546 9.51 -0.47 29.78
CA ALA A 546 9.18 -0.03 31.15
C ALA A 546 10.06 1.14 31.65
N ALA A 547 11.29 1.28 31.15
CA ALA A 547 12.23 2.33 31.53
C ALA A 547 12.28 3.51 30.52
N ALA A 548 11.64 3.34 29.35
CA ALA A 548 11.66 4.28 28.23
C ALA A 548 11.12 5.66 28.59
N GLN A 549 9.89 5.71 29.14
CA GLN A 549 9.25 6.97 29.50
C GLN A 549 9.98 7.68 30.64
N PRO A 550 10.33 7.01 31.77
CA PRO A 550 11.08 7.65 32.85
C PRO A 550 12.43 8.24 32.40
N ALA A 551 13.18 7.51 31.56
CA ALA A 551 14.49 7.97 31.10
C ALA A 551 14.41 9.21 30.21
N ALA A 552 13.46 9.24 29.27
CA ALA A 552 13.25 10.39 28.39
C ALA A 552 12.69 11.60 29.16
N ALA A 553 11.73 11.38 30.06
CA ALA A 553 11.14 12.45 30.87
C ALA A 553 12.16 13.09 31.83
N ALA A 554 13.01 12.29 32.48
CA ALA A 554 14.08 12.79 33.36
C ALA A 554 15.05 13.70 32.59
N TYR A 555 15.46 13.28 31.38
CA TYR A 555 16.32 14.10 30.53
C TYR A 555 15.66 15.41 30.09
N LEU A 556 14.39 15.38 29.65
CA LEU A 556 13.67 16.59 29.25
C LEU A 556 13.52 17.58 30.42
N HIS A 557 13.29 17.08 31.63
CA HIS A 557 13.25 17.89 32.83
C HIS A 557 14.61 18.51 33.14
N GLU A 558 15.69 17.75 33.04
CA GLU A 558 17.05 18.25 33.28
C GLU A 558 17.45 19.33 32.25
N ALA A 559 17.32 19.00 30.97
CA ALA A 559 17.81 19.79 29.84
C ALA A 559 16.96 21.02 29.52
N ALA A 560 15.64 20.93 29.67
CA ALA A 560 14.71 21.98 29.25
C ALA A 560 13.65 22.33 30.30
N LYS A 561 13.72 21.80 31.53
CA LYS A 561 12.74 22.11 32.61
C LYS A 561 11.28 21.80 32.23
N VAL A 562 11.08 20.84 31.33
CA VAL A 562 9.73 20.39 30.95
C VAL A 562 9.08 19.73 32.16
N ASP A 563 7.80 20.04 32.39
CA ASP A 563 6.99 19.39 33.42
C ASP A 563 6.71 17.93 33.02
N PRO A 564 7.12 16.93 33.83
CA PRO A 564 6.83 15.53 33.54
C PRO A 564 5.35 15.24 33.31
N ALA A 565 4.44 15.92 34.02
CA ALA A 565 3.00 15.69 33.89
C ALA A 565 2.46 16.12 32.51
N ALA A 566 3.09 17.11 31.86
CA ALA A 566 2.71 17.54 30.51
C ALA A 566 3.10 16.52 29.42
N LEU A 567 3.99 15.58 29.75
CA LEU A 567 4.49 14.58 28.81
C LEU A 567 3.65 13.30 28.76
N ASP A 568 2.81 13.03 29.75
CA ASP A 568 2.05 11.76 29.86
C ASP A 568 1.21 11.46 28.60
N VAL A 569 0.56 12.49 28.03
CA VAL A 569 -0.27 12.33 26.83
C VAL A 569 0.60 12.10 25.58
N ILE A 570 1.77 12.74 25.51
CA ILE A 570 2.75 12.52 24.42
C ILE A 570 3.30 11.09 24.53
N TRP A 571 3.64 10.63 25.73
CA TRP A 571 4.16 9.28 25.95
C TRP A 571 3.15 8.18 25.69
N THR A 572 1.87 8.45 25.96
CA THR A 572 0.78 7.53 25.59
C THR A 572 0.73 7.36 24.07
N LEU A 573 0.74 8.47 23.31
CA LEU A 573 0.76 8.45 21.85
C LEU A 573 2.00 7.75 21.29
N LEU A 574 3.20 8.14 21.76
CA LEU A 574 4.46 7.62 21.22
C LEU A 574 4.73 6.17 21.66
N GLY A 575 4.25 5.76 22.84
CA GLY A 575 4.35 4.38 23.33
C GLY A 575 3.52 3.42 22.48
N ASP A 576 2.24 3.74 22.28
CA ASP A 576 1.35 2.99 21.39
C ASP A 576 1.89 2.96 19.95
N LEU A 577 2.40 4.08 19.46
CA LEU A 577 2.98 4.14 18.12
C LEU A 577 4.25 3.29 17.97
N ARG A 578 5.15 3.32 18.98
CA ARG A 578 6.35 2.49 19.02
C ARG A 578 5.98 1.01 18.93
N GLU A 579 5.00 0.56 19.70
CA GLU A 579 4.56 -0.84 19.69
C GLU A 579 4.03 -1.25 18.31
N ARG A 580 3.16 -0.42 17.72
CA ARG A 580 2.59 -0.65 16.38
C ARG A 580 3.63 -0.64 15.25
N LEU A 581 4.80 -0.03 15.45
CA LEU A 581 5.89 0.04 14.47
C LEU A 581 6.88 -1.13 14.55
N VAL A 582 7.03 -1.76 15.71
CA VAL A 582 8.04 -2.82 15.92
C VAL A 582 7.49 -4.24 15.73
N VAL A 583 6.17 -4.41 15.80
CA VAL A 583 5.50 -5.70 15.58
C VAL A 583 5.23 -5.92 14.08
N ASP A 584 5.56 -7.10 13.55
CA ASP A 584 5.26 -7.43 12.15
C ASP A 584 3.78 -7.77 11.95
N HIS A 585 3.07 -6.82 11.36
CA HIS A 585 1.70 -6.99 10.89
C HIS A 585 1.60 -7.18 9.37
N GLU A 586 2.66 -6.88 8.61
CA GLU A 586 2.66 -6.92 7.15
C GLU A 586 2.59 -8.36 6.65
N THR A 587 3.54 -9.21 7.10
CA THR A 587 3.56 -10.61 6.70
C THR A 587 2.38 -11.38 7.27
N THR A 588 2.07 -11.13 8.55
CA THR A 588 0.92 -11.71 9.26
C THR A 588 -0.39 -11.38 8.55
N GLY A 589 -0.56 -10.14 8.09
CA GLY A 589 -1.72 -9.69 7.32
C GLY A 589 -1.88 -10.46 6.01
N LEU A 590 -0.79 -10.66 5.25
CA LEU A 590 -0.84 -11.44 4.02
C LEU A 590 -1.15 -12.92 4.27
N LEU A 591 -0.53 -13.53 5.28
CA LEU A 591 -0.83 -14.92 5.65
C LEU A 591 -2.30 -15.07 6.06
N ASN A 592 -2.86 -14.10 6.78
CA ASN A 592 -4.29 -14.07 7.09
C ASN A 592 -5.14 -13.96 5.81
N ALA A 593 -4.75 -13.13 4.84
CA ALA A 593 -5.44 -13.02 3.56
C ALA A 593 -5.42 -14.35 2.78
N LEU A 594 -4.28 -15.05 2.76
CA LEU A 594 -4.12 -16.37 2.14
C LEU A 594 -4.80 -17.50 2.94
N ALA A 595 -5.10 -17.28 4.22
CA ALA A 595 -5.99 -18.12 5.02
C ALA A 595 -7.47 -17.83 4.78
N GLY A 596 -7.80 -16.83 3.94
CA GLY A 596 -9.16 -16.38 3.72
C GLY A 596 -9.74 -15.67 4.95
N GLY A 597 -8.93 -14.89 5.67
CA GLY A 597 -9.37 -14.04 6.78
C GLY A 597 -9.80 -12.64 6.35
N TYR A 598 -10.32 -11.89 7.31
CA TYR A 598 -10.64 -10.47 7.16
C TYR A 598 -9.38 -9.63 7.35
N ILE A 599 -9.11 -8.70 6.43
CA ILE A 599 -8.01 -7.73 6.58
C ILE A 599 -8.61 -6.41 7.06
N PRO A 600 -8.24 -5.89 8.24
CA PRO A 600 -8.79 -4.64 8.76
C PRO A 600 -8.55 -3.46 7.80
N PRO A 601 -9.47 -2.49 7.73
CA PRO A 601 -9.29 -1.30 6.92
C PRO A 601 -8.19 -0.41 7.52
N SER A 602 -7.52 0.36 6.66
CA SER A 602 -6.63 1.44 7.07
C SER A 602 -6.91 2.67 6.24
N SER A 603 -6.82 3.84 6.86
CA SER A 603 -6.53 5.04 6.09
C SER A 603 -5.13 4.92 5.49
N GLY A 604 -4.93 5.35 4.24
CA GLY A 604 -3.58 5.58 3.71
C GLY A 604 -3.01 6.91 4.21
N ASN A 605 -1.90 7.33 3.60
CA ASN A 605 -1.05 8.50 3.88
C ASN A 605 0.24 8.12 4.63
N ASP A 606 0.98 9.12 5.11
CA ASP A 606 2.23 8.96 5.85
C ASP A 606 2.03 8.98 7.37
N VAL A 607 2.89 8.25 8.09
CA VAL A 607 2.82 8.08 9.56
C VAL A 607 3.01 9.40 10.32
N VAL A 608 3.78 10.34 9.77
CA VAL A 608 3.99 11.66 10.39
C VAL A 608 2.72 12.51 10.30
N ARG A 609 1.95 12.40 9.22
CA ARG A 609 0.69 13.15 9.03
C ARG A 609 -0.51 12.46 9.68
N ASN A 610 -0.51 11.14 9.70
CA ASN A 610 -1.58 10.35 10.27
C ASN A 610 -1.01 9.11 10.99
N PRO A 611 -0.79 9.16 12.31
CA PRO A 611 -0.31 8.01 13.07
C PRO A 611 -1.27 6.81 13.06
N SER A 612 -2.53 6.98 12.65
CA SER A 612 -3.49 5.88 12.55
C SER A 612 -3.20 4.92 11.38
N VAL A 613 -2.23 5.23 10.51
CA VAL A 613 -1.85 4.36 9.37
C VAL A 613 -1.08 3.13 9.80
N VAL A 614 -0.46 3.16 10.98
CA VAL A 614 0.16 1.98 11.60
C VAL A 614 -0.81 1.32 12.60
N PRO A 615 -0.73 0.01 12.89
CA PRO A 615 0.17 -0.93 12.23
C PRO A 615 -0.14 -1.04 10.73
N THR A 616 0.88 -1.34 9.93
CA THR A 616 0.71 -1.72 8.52
C THR A 616 0.12 -3.14 8.44
N GLY A 617 0.07 -3.76 7.27
CA GLY A 617 -0.60 -5.05 7.09
C GLY A 617 -2.12 -4.97 6.97
N ARG A 618 -2.66 -3.78 6.65
CA ARG A 618 -4.09 -3.50 6.59
C ARG A 618 -4.55 -3.09 5.19
N ASN A 619 -5.85 -3.16 4.94
CA ASN A 619 -6.46 -2.90 3.65
C ASN A 619 -6.73 -1.40 3.47
N ILE A 620 -5.82 -0.70 2.78
CA ILE A 620 -5.92 0.75 2.60
C ILE A 620 -7.19 1.12 1.84
N ASN A 621 -7.93 2.09 2.37
CA ASN A 621 -9.07 2.71 1.71
C ASN A 621 -8.67 4.06 1.09
N GLY A 622 -9.52 4.57 0.21
CA GLY A 622 -9.32 5.87 -0.40
C GLY A 622 -9.56 6.99 0.59
N LEU A 623 -10.76 7.58 0.53
CA LEU A 623 -11.11 8.77 1.30
C LEU A 623 -12.49 8.55 1.92
N ASP A 624 -12.69 9.05 3.13
CA ASP A 624 -14.04 9.22 3.69
C ASP A 624 -14.70 10.43 2.99
N PRO A 625 -15.72 10.22 2.14
CA PRO A 625 -16.32 11.30 1.35
C PRO A 625 -16.99 12.36 2.24
N PHE A 626 -17.27 12.08 3.52
CA PHE A 626 -17.89 13.02 4.44
C PHE A 626 -16.91 13.91 5.19
N ARG A 627 -15.59 13.66 5.08
CA ARG A 627 -14.55 14.38 5.82
C ARG A 627 -13.77 15.38 4.97
N ILE A 628 -14.22 15.67 3.73
CA ILE A 628 -13.46 16.48 2.77
C ILE A 628 -14.32 17.61 2.16
N PRO A 629 -13.80 18.85 2.07
CA PRO A 629 -12.58 19.33 2.74
C PRO A 629 -12.78 19.35 4.26
N SER A 630 -11.71 19.09 5.02
CA SER A 630 -11.75 19.27 6.48
C SER A 630 -11.99 20.75 6.80
N ALA A 631 -12.68 21.01 7.92
CA ALA A 631 -13.01 22.36 8.39
C ALA A 631 -11.79 23.25 8.64
#